data_AF-A0A8S3QWK2-F1
#
_entry.id   AF-A0A8S3QWK2-F1
#
_cell.length_a   1.000
_cell.length_b   1.000
_cell.length_c   1.000
_cell.angle_alpha   90.00
_cell.angle_beta   90.00
_cell.angle_gamma   90.00
#
_symmetry.space_group_name_H-M   'P 1'
#
loop_
_entity.id
_entity.type
_entity.pdbx_description
1 polymer ?
#
loop_
_entity_poly.entity_id
_entity_poly.type
_entity_poly.pdbx_seq_one_letter_code
_entity_poly.pdbx_strand_id
1 'polypeptide(L)'
;MYAISSKQSKEDELCERLDSIVPHLFGDHSGCSGDWCTYSKQPETYRYKHLPKGEPLSNENLRKHLETVTENYKKRSSQLVDLGSTQSNENFNNIVASKAPKNRSYGGTSSLKARVSAAVLQKNEGYTWVNKVNKKALLSPGTISVRVGQRIDR
;
A
#
# COMPACT_ATOMS: atom_id res chain seq x y z
N MET A 1 4.40 -11.91 2.75
CA MET A 1 4.68 -12.15 1.31
C MET A 1 5.32 -10.91 0.71
N TYR A 2 6.66 -10.83 0.79
CA TYR A 2 7.42 -9.69 0.25
C TYR A 2 7.23 -9.54 -1.27
N ALA A 3 7.11 -10.66 -2.00
CA ALA A 3 6.94 -10.70 -3.45
C ALA A 3 5.69 -9.96 -3.97
N ILE A 4 4.57 -10.01 -3.23
CA ILE A 4 3.30 -9.36 -3.61
C ILE A 4 3.23 -7.91 -3.11
N SER A 5 3.91 -7.58 -2.00
CA SER A 5 3.91 -6.23 -1.42
C SER A 5 4.89 -5.25 -2.06
N SER A 6 5.90 -5.75 -2.78
CA SER A 6 6.78 -4.89 -3.58
C SER A 6 6.02 -4.40 -4.80
N LYS A 7 6.13 -3.10 -5.14
CA LYS A 7 5.56 -2.52 -6.37
C LYS A 7 6.17 -3.17 -7.61
N GLN A 8 5.64 -4.32 -8.00
CA GLN A 8 5.97 -4.97 -9.26
C GLN A 8 5.31 -4.13 -10.34
N SER A 9 6.05 -3.78 -11.40
CA SER A 9 5.51 -2.93 -12.47
C SER A 9 5.02 -3.75 -13.66
N LYS A 10 5.28 -5.07 -13.66
CA LYS A 10 5.02 -6.01 -14.75
C LYS A 10 4.56 -7.36 -14.21
N GLU A 11 3.67 -8.03 -14.94
CA GLU A 11 3.14 -9.35 -14.60
C GLU A 11 4.22 -10.43 -14.62
N ASP A 12 5.12 -10.39 -15.61
CA ASP A 12 6.19 -11.38 -15.77
C ASP A 12 7.12 -11.41 -14.55
N GLU A 13 7.49 -10.24 -14.04
CA GLU A 13 8.35 -10.12 -12.85
C GLU A 13 7.68 -10.76 -11.62
N LEU A 14 6.35 -10.60 -11.50
CA LEU A 14 5.59 -11.16 -10.38
C LEU A 14 5.51 -12.68 -10.50
N CYS A 15 5.31 -13.20 -11.70
CA CYS A 15 5.30 -14.63 -11.98
C CYS A 15 6.67 -15.26 -11.67
N GLU A 16 7.76 -14.69 -12.14
CA GLU A 16 9.14 -15.15 -11.85
C GLU A 16 9.43 -15.15 -10.35
N ARG A 17 9.00 -14.10 -9.64
CA ARG A 17 9.15 -14.06 -8.18
C ARG A 17 8.33 -15.13 -7.49
N LEU A 18 7.07 -15.35 -7.91
CA LEU A 18 6.22 -16.40 -7.35
C LEU A 18 6.79 -17.80 -7.62
N ASP A 19 7.44 -18.01 -8.78
CA ASP A 19 8.13 -19.26 -9.12
C ASP A 19 9.27 -19.58 -8.15
N SER A 20 10.02 -18.58 -7.73
CA SER A 20 11.17 -18.77 -6.84
C SER A 20 10.80 -19.08 -5.37
N ILE A 21 9.56 -18.82 -4.93
CA ILE A 21 9.16 -18.93 -3.51
C ILE A 21 9.23 -20.37 -3.02
N VAL A 22 8.59 -21.30 -3.74
CA VAL A 22 8.52 -22.70 -3.27
C VAL A 22 9.89 -23.37 -3.32
N PRO A 23 10.65 -23.34 -4.44
CA PRO A 23 12.02 -23.87 -4.47
C PRO A 23 12.87 -23.33 -3.31
N HIS A 24 12.82 -22.01 -3.06
CA HIS A 24 13.56 -21.38 -1.96
C HIS A 24 13.22 -21.96 -0.58
N LEU A 25 11.94 -22.24 -0.29
CA LEU A 25 11.54 -22.82 0.99
C LEU A 25 12.01 -24.27 1.18
N PHE A 26 12.30 -24.97 0.08
CA PHE A 26 12.77 -26.36 0.05
C PHE A 26 14.28 -26.48 -0.20
N GLY A 27 15.04 -25.37 -0.10
CA GLY A 27 16.50 -25.36 -0.20
C GLY A 27 17.05 -25.19 -1.61
N ASP A 28 16.19 -25.02 -2.62
CA ASP A 28 16.62 -24.72 -3.98
C ASP A 28 16.65 -23.20 -4.20
N HIS A 29 17.87 -22.66 -4.24
CA HIS A 29 18.12 -21.24 -4.44
C HIS A 29 18.46 -20.87 -5.88
N SER A 30 18.35 -21.80 -6.84
CA SER A 30 18.74 -21.57 -8.25
C SER A 30 17.97 -20.42 -8.93
N GLY A 31 16.68 -20.27 -8.63
CA GLY A 31 15.81 -19.21 -9.15
C GLY A 31 15.74 -17.94 -8.30
N CYS A 32 16.57 -17.80 -7.27
CA CYS A 32 16.48 -16.68 -6.34
C CYS A 32 17.22 -15.41 -6.83
N SER A 33 16.60 -14.24 -6.65
CA SER A 33 17.28 -12.94 -6.77
C SER A 33 17.98 -12.55 -5.46
N GLY A 34 19.14 -11.91 -5.58
CA GLY A 34 19.92 -11.38 -4.45
C GLY A 34 19.21 -10.28 -3.64
N ASP A 35 18.14 -9.69 -4.16
CA ASP A 35 17.40 -8.62 -3.45
C ASP A 35 16.74 -9.10 -2.17
N TRP A 36 16.26 -10.35 -2.16
CA TRP A 36 15.49 -10.91 -1.05
C TRP A 36 16.07 -12.23 -0.51
N CYS A 37 16.86 -12.95 -1.30
CA CYS A 37 17.49 -14.20 -0.89
C CYS A 37 18.81 -13.92 -0.15
N THR A 38 18.80 -14.06 1.18
CA THR A 38 20.02 -13.90 1.98
C THR A 38 21.06 -15.00 1.70
N TYR A 39 20.63 -16.19 1.28
CA TYR A 39 21.53 -17.26 0.85
C TYR A 39 22.43 -16.81 -0.30
N SER A 40 21.90 -16.09 -1.29
CA SER A 40 22.68 -15.55 -2.41
C SER A 40 23.77 -14.55 -1.98
N LYS A 41 23.63 -13.92 -0.80
CA LYS A 41 24.64 -13.01 -0.25
C LYS A 41 25.65 -13.73 0.64
N GLN A 42 25.20 -14.68 1.44
CA GLN A 42 26.02 -15.38 2.43
C GLN A 42 25.59 -16.86 2.55
N PRO A 43 26.02 -17.74 1.65
CA PRO A 43 25.61 -19.14 1.65
C PRO A 43 26.01 -19.89 2.92
N GLU A 44 27.25 -19.67 3.40
CA GLU A 44 27.86 -20.38 4.52
C GLU A 44 27.13 -20.20 5.86
N THR A 45 26.60 -19.00 6.08
CA THR A 45 25.93 -18.61 7.34
C THR A 45 24.40 -18.63 7.23
N TYR A 46 23.86 -18.90 6.04
CA TYR A 46 22.42 -18.85 5.81
C TYR A 46 21.70 -19.92 6.63
N ARG A 47 20.67 -19.48 7.34
CA ARG A 47 19.74 -20.34 8.08
C ARG A 47 18.33 -19.77 7.96
N TYR A 48 17.35 -20.65 7.85
CA TYR A 48 15.94 -20.25 7.82
C TYR A 48 15.51 -19.72 9.19
N LYS A 49 15.43 -18.39 9.33
CA LYS A 49 15.12 -17.70 10.61
C LYS A 49 13.87 -18.20 11.33
N HIS A 50 12.87 -18.63 10.57
CA HIS A 50 11.54 -18.98 11.08
C HIS A 50 11.22 -20.47 10.99
N LEU A 51 12.16 -21.31 10.54
CA LEU A 51 11.98 -22.76 10.48
C LEU A 51 12.74 -23.45 11.62
N PRO A 52 12.20 -24.56 12.14
CA PRO A 52 12.90 -25.37 13.14
C PRO A 52 14.31 -25.74 12.65
N LYS A 53 15.30 -25.62 13.54
CA LYS A 53 16.71 -25.93 13.28
C LYS A 53 17.37 -25.13 12.15
N GLY A 54 16.67 -24.15 11.57
CA GLY A 54 17.18 -23.37 10.44
C GLY A 54 17.32 -24.17 9.16
N GLU A 55 16.59 -25.28 9.02
CA GLU A 55 16.62 -26.21 7.89
C GLU A 55 15.48 -25.92 6.88
N PRO A 56 15.64 -26.31 5.61
CA PRO A 56 14.57 -26.19 4.60
C PRO A 56 13.41 -27.15 4.89
N LEU A 57 12.26 -26.88 4.25
CA LEU A 57 11.13 -27.80 4.25
C LEU A 57 11.45 -29.06 3.41
N SER A 58 10.87 -30.20 3.80
CA SER A 58 11.13 -31.50 3.14
C SER A 58 9.87 -32.29 2.78
N ASN A 59 8.69 -31.83 3.18
CA ASN A 59 7.44 -32.56 2.94
C ASN A 59 6.91 -32.30 1.52
N GLU A 60 6.91 -33.35 0.69
CA GLU A 60 6.49 -33.27 -0.72
C GLU A 60 5.01 -32.94 -0.90
N ASN A 61 4.14 -33.39 0.01
CA ASN A 61 2.72 -33.03 -0.06
C ASN A 61 2.53 -31.53 0.22
N LEU A 62 3.26 -30.99 1.21
CA LEU A 62 3.26 -29.57 1.50
C LEU A 62 3.78 -28.76 0.30
N ARG A 63 4.83 -29.25 -0.36
CA ARG A 63 5.37 -28.63 -1.58
C ARG A 63 4.30 -28.44 -2.64
N LYS A 64 3.59 -29.51 -3.00
CA LYS A 64 2.51 -29.48 -4.01
C LYS A 64 1.39 -28.51 -3.65
N HIS A 65 1.03 -28.44 -2.38
CA HIS A 65 0.02 -27.49 -1.91
C HIS A 65 0.51 -26.04 -2.06
N LEU A 66 1.78 -25.77 -1.72
CA LEU A 66 2.37 -24.44 -1.88
C LEU A 66 2.50 -24.05 -3.36
N GLU A 67 2.87 -24.97 -4.23
CA GLU A 67 2.90 -24.76 -5.69
C GLU A 67 1.51 -24.45 -6.24
N THR A 68 0.48 -25.14 -5.75
CA THR A 68 -0.91 -24.85 -6.12
C THR A 68 -1.32 -23.44 -5.69
N VAL A 69 -0.89 -23.01 -4.50
CA VAL A 69 -1.15 -21.66 -3.98
C VAL A 69 -0.45 -20.61 -4.84
N THR A 70 0.85 -20.77 -5.15
CA THR A 70 1.58 -19.81 -5.99
C THR A 70 1.00 -19.75 -7.39
N GLU A 71 0.60 -20.88 -7.98
CA GLU A 71 -0.07 -20.94 -9.28
C GLU A 71 -1.40 -20.18 -9.30
N ASN A 72 -2.20 -20.29 -8.23
CA ASN A 72 -3.43 -19.52 -8.10
C ASN A 72 -3.18 -18.00 -8.03
N TYR A 73 -2.07 -17.57 -7.44
CA TYR A 73 -1.67 -16.16 -7.45
C TYR A 73 -1.19 -15.71 -8.83
N LYS A 74 -0.41 -16.53 -9.54
CA LYS A 74 0.02 -16.22 -10.92
C LYS A 74 -1.15 -16.03 -11.87
N LYS A 75 -2.20 -16.85 -11.77
CA LYS A 75 -3.45 -16.69 -12.56
C LYS A 75 -4.14 -15.34 -12.33
N ARG A 76 -3.81 -14.64 -11.24
CA ARG A 76 -4.33 -13.33 -10.87
C ARG A 76 -3.26 -12.24 -10.95
N SER A 77 -2.12 -12.50 -11.59
CA SER A 77 -0.98 -11.57 -11.68
C SER A 77 -1.40 -10.18 -12.13
N SER A 78 -2.24 -10.09 -13.17
CA SER A 78 -2.77 -8.84 -13.70
C SER A 78 -3.50 -7.97 -12.66
N GLN A 79 -4.16 -8.58 -11.69
CA GLN A 79 -4.83 -7.88 -10.58
C GLN A 79 -3.88 -7.56 -9.41
N LEU A 80 -2.77 -8.28 -9.32
CA LEU A 80 -1.82 -8.20 -8.20
C LEU A 80 -0.64 -7.26 -8.48
N VAL A 81 -0.34 -6.98 -9.76
CA VAL A 81 0.68 -6.00 -10.16
C VAL A 81 0.25 -4.58 -9.81
N ASP A 82 -1.03 -4.26 -9.99
CA ASP A 82 -1.59 -2.95 -9.66
C ASP A 82 -2.43 -2.97 -8.36
N LEU A 83 -1.83 -3.45 -7.26
CA LEU A 83 -2.44 -3.31 -5.94
C LEU A 83 -2.46 -1.85 -5.44
N GLY A 84 -1.88 -0.92 -6.22
CA GLY A 84 -1.80 0.48 -5.91
C GLY A 84 -1.07 0.78 -4.59
N SER A 85 -1.01 2.06 -4.24
CA SER A 85 -0.58 2.46 -2.90
C SER A 85 -1.81 2.76 -2.06
N THR A 86 -2.02 2.00 -0.97
CA THR A 86 -3.08 2.32 0.00
C THR A 86 -2.85 3.68 0.66
N GLN A 87 -1.63 4.22 0.61
CA GLN A 87 -1.26 5.51 1.19
C GLN A 87 -2.16 6.65 0.73
N SER A 88 -2.59 6.68 -0.54
CA SER A 88 -3.45 7.76 -1.01
C SER A 88 -4.84 7.70 -0.37
N ASN A 89 -5.39 6.48 -0.22
CA ASN A 89 -6.67 6.21 0.43
C ASN A 89 -6.59 6.43 1.93
N GLU A 90 -5.52 5.97 2.59
CA GLU A 90 -5.24 6.20 4.02
C GLU A 90 -5.10 7.69 4.31
N ASN A 91 -4.34 8.41 3.49
CA ASN A 91 -4.22 9.87 3.60
C ASN A 91 -5.57 10.56 3.43
N PHE A 92 -6.37 10.18 2.43
CA PHE A 92 -7.70 10.74 2.25
C PHE A 92 -8.63 10.44 3.44
N ASN A 93 -8.64 9.21 3.93
CA ASN A 93 -9.42 8.80 5.10
C ASN A 93 -9.00 9.58 6.35
N ASN A 94 -7.71 9.85 6.54
CA ASN A 94 -7.22 10.70 7.62
C ASN A 94 -7.72 12.15 7.49
N ILE A 95 -7.73 12.72 6.28
CA ILE A 95 -8.30 14.05 6.04
C ILE A 95 -9.80 14.05 6.36
N VAL A 96 -10.57 13.06 5.89
CA VAL A 96 -12.00 12.93 6.20
C VAL A 96 -12.23 12.84 7.71
N ALA A 97 -11.45 12.01 8.42
CA ALA A 97 -11.55 11.87 9.87
C ALA A 97 -11.27 13.19 10.62
N SER A 98 -10.38 14.03 10.10
CA SER A 98 -10.12 15.37 10.66
C SER A 98 -11.31 16.33 10.50
N LYS A 99 -12.09 16.19 9.43
CA LYS A 99 -13.26 17.06 9.16
C LYS A 99 -14.55 16.52 9.75
N ALA A 100 -14.72 15.20 9.83
CA ALA A 100 -15.89 14.51 10.35
C ALA A 100 -15.47 13.45 11.38
N PRO A 101 -15.01 13.86 12.58
CA PRO A 101 -14.54 12.92 13.59
C PRO A 101 -15.68 12.04 14.11
N LYS A 102 -15.38 10.75 14.35
CA LYS A 102 -16.38 9.74 14.77
C LYS A 102 -17.06 10.05 16.11
N ASN A 103 -16.44 10.84 16.97
CA ASN A 103 -17.01 11.23 18.27
C ASN A 103 -18.15 12.26 18.15
N ARG A 104 -18.48 12.71 16.93
CA ARG A 104 -19.61 13.60 16.65
C ARG A 104 -20.44 13.03 15.50
N SER A 105 -21.76 12.94 15.68
CA SER A 105 -22.65 12.50 14.62
C SER A 105 -22.99 13.66 13.69
N TYR A 106 -22.62 13.52 12.41
CA TYR A 106 -23.07 14.39 11.33
C TYR A 106 -23.99 13.66 10.33
N GLY A 107 -24.22 12.36 10.55
CA GLY A 107 -25.06 11.51 9.70
C GLY A 107 -26.47 12.07 9.59
N GLY A 108 -27.07 11.98 8.40
CA GLY A 108 -28.42 12.48 8.14
C GLY A 108 -28.55 13.99 7.96
N THR A 109 -27.46 14.76 8.04
CA THR A 109 -27.46 16.22 7.84
C THR A 109 -26.67 16.64 6.59
N SER A 110 -26.92 17.85 6.09
CA SER A 110 -26.09 18.49 5.05
C SER A 110 -24.65 18.73 5.51
N SER A 111 -24.39 18.73 6.83
CA SER A 111 -23.05 18.93 7.41
C SER A 111 -22.08 17.82 7.01
N LEU A 112 -22.52 16.56 6.95
CA LEU A 112 -21.65 15.46 6.52
C LEU A 112 -21.19 15.65 5.08
N LYS A 113 -22.10 16.03 4.18
CA LYS A 113 -21.78 16.31 2.78
C LYS A 113 -20.74 17.42 2.68
N ALA A 114 -20.97 18.55 3.36
CA ALA A 114 -20.04 19.68 3.35
C ALA A 114 -18.64 19.31 3.90
N ARG A 115 -18.57 18.51 4.97
CA ARG A 115 -17.31 18.06 5.58
C ARG A 115 -16.52 17.12 4.68
N VAL A 116 -17.19 16.17 4.02
CA VAL A 116 -16.54 15.28 3.04
C VAL A 116 -16.11 16.07 1.81
N SER A 117 -16.93 17.00 1.29
CA SER A 117 -16.52 17.91 0.21
C SER A 117 -15.30 18.75 0.57
N ALA A 118 -15.22 19.27 1.80
CA ALA A 118 -14.04 19.98 2.28
C ALA A 118 -12.79 19.10 2.34
N ALA A 119 -12.93 17.82 2.69
CA ALA A 119 -11.82 16.85 2.66
C ALA A 119 -11.32 16.58 1.22
N VAL A 120 -12.25 16.45 0.26
CA VAL A 120 -11.92 16.29 -1.17
C VAL A 120 -11.18 17.53 -1.69
N LEU A 121 -11.68 18.73 -1.40
CA LEU A 121 -11.04 19.98 -1.79
C LEU A 121 -9.63 20.12 -1.19
N GLN A 122 -9.47 19.79 0.10
CA GLN A 122 -8.16 19.82 0.73
C GLN A 122 -7.19 18.80 0.13
N LYS A 123 -7.66 17.59 -0.21
CA LYS A 123 -6.83 16.57 -0.85
C LYS A 123 -6.33 17.00 -2.24
N ASN A 124 -7.20 17.65 -3.02
CA ASN A 124 -6.91 18.00 -4.40
C ASN A 124 -6.17 19.33 -4.54
N GLU A 125 -6.43 20.30 -3.65
CA GLU A 125 -5.96 21.68 -3.82
C GLU A 125 -5.13 22.20 -2.64
N GLY A 126 -4.97 21.43 -1.55
CA GLY A 126 -4.36 21.89 -0.31
C GLY A 126 -5.28 22.81 0.49
N TYR A 127 -4.85 23.25 1.68
CA TYR A 127 -5.56 24.14 2.60
C TYR A 127 -5.94 25.49 2.00
N THR A 128 -5.29 25.92 0.92
CA THR A 128 -5.68 27.12 0.17
C THR A 128 -7.05 27.02 -0.52
N TRP A 129 -7.67 25.83 -0.57
CA TRP A 129 -9.03 25.62 -1.12
C TRP A 129 -10.08 26.58 -0.52
N VAL A 130 -9.96 26.90 0.78
CA VAL A 130 -10.90 27.80 1.49
C VAL A 130 -10.94 29.17 0.83
N ASN A 131 -9.79 29.68 0.38
CA ASN A 131 -9.69 30.97 -0.27
C ASN A 131 -10.42 30.96 -1.62
N LYS A 132 -10.32 29.85 -2.37
CA LYS A 132 -10.99 29.70 -3.66
C LYS A 132 -12.51 29.57 -3.48
N VAL A 133 -12.96 28.85 -2.45
CA VAL A 133 -14.39 28.75 -2.11
C VAL A 133 -14.95 30.10 -1.70
N ASN A 134 -14.26 30.86 -0.84
CA ASN A 134 -14.69 32.21 -0.46
C ASN A 134 -14.81 33.13 -1.68
N LYS A 135 -13.80 33.16 -2.56
CA LYS A 135 -13.87 33.95 -3.80
C LYS A 135 -15.07 33.56 -4.67
N LYS A 136 -15.33 32.26 -4.86
CA LYS A 136 -16.48 31.76 -5.63
C LYS A 136 -17.82 32.11 -4.99
N ALA A 137 -17.87 32.19 -3.66
CA ALA A 137 -19.03 32.63 -2.90
C ALA A 137 -19.17 34.15 -2.80
N LEU A 138 -18.32 34.92 -3.51
CA LEU A 138 -18.26 36.39 -3.44
C LEU A 138 -17.95 36.92 -2.03
N LEU A 139 -17.24 36.11 -1.23
CA LEU A 139 -16.78 36.45 0.10
C LEU A 139 -15.28 36.82 0.09
N SER A 140 -14.89 37.72 0.99
CA SER A 140 -13.48 38.02 1.20
C SER A 140 -12.75 36.77 1.73
N PRO A 141 -11.62 36.37 1.12
CA PRO A 141 -10.80 35.27 1.65
C PRO A 141 -10.23 35.58 3.04
N GLY A 142 -10.03 36.87 3.34
CA GLY A 142 -9.36 37.32 4.56
C GLY A 142 -7.85 37.09 4.50
N THR A 143 -7.08 38.11 4.89
CA THR A 143 -5.61 38.08 4.84
C THR A 143 -5.01 36.98 5.71
N ILE A 144 -5.63 36.69 6.86
CA ILE A 144 -5.18 35.65 7.80
C ILE A 144 -5.40 34.25 7.20
N SER A 145 -6.60 33.96 6.67
CA SER A 145 -6.92 32.66 6.07
C SER A 145 -5.99 32.33 4.90
N VAL A 146 -5.68 33.33 4.07
CA VAL A 146 -4.72 33.20 2.97
C VAL A 146 -3.34 32.81 3.49
N ARG A 147 -2.83 33.55 4.48
CA ARG A 147 -1.51 33.30 5.05
C ARG A 147 -1.41 31.93 5.73
N VAL A 148 -2.44 31.54 6.48
CA VAL A 148 -2.48 30.24 7.17
C VAL A 148 -2.54 29.10 6.16
N GLY A 149 -3.40 29.18 5.14
CA GLY A 149 -3.48 28.16 4.09
C GLY A 149 -2.14 27.96 3.38
N GLN A 150 -1.49 29.05 2.97
CA GLN A 150 -0.17 29.01 2.33
C GLN A 150 0.92 28.45 3.25
N ARG A 151 0.85 28.69 4.56
CA ARG A 151 1.83 28.17 5.52
C ARG A 151 1.70 26.65 5.69
N ILE A 152 0.48 26.11 5.66
CA ILE A 152 0.24 24.69 5.86
C ILE A 152 0.47 23.89 4.57
N ASP A 153 0.27 24.52 3.40
CA ASP A 153 0.52 23.90 2.09
C ASP A 153 2.01 23.85 1.69
N ARG A 154 2.90 24.54 2.42
CA ARG A 154 4.35 24.49 2.25
C ARG A 154 4.94 23.27 2.93
#